data_AF-A0A7J2Z0E5-F1
#
_entry.id   AF-A0A7J2Z0E5-F1
#
_cell.length_a   1.000
_cell.length_b   1.000
_cell.length_c   1.000
_cell.angle_alpha   90.00
_cell.angle_beta   90.00
_cell.angle_gamma   90.00
#
_symmetry.space_group_name_H-M   'P 1'
#
loop_
_entity.id
_entity.type
_entity.pdbx_description
1 polymer ?
#
loop_
_entity_poly.entity_id
_entity_poly.type
_entity_poly.pdbx_seq_one_letter_code
_entity_poly.pdbx_strand_id
1 'polypeptide(L)' 'FTKTWKGIVIVNDPNESEIAKLLGITAPGRYAIWVK' A
#
# COMPACT_ATOMS: atom_id res chain seq x y z
N PHE A 1 -8.76 -3.07 -13.24
CA PHE A 1 -7.63 -3.94 -12.86
C PHE A 1 -6.62 -3.95 -13.99
N THR A 2 -5.43 -3.42 -13.78
CA THR A 2 -4.29 -3.58 -14.70
C THR A 2 -3.42 -4.75 -14.21
N LYS A 3 -2.89 -5.53 -15.15
CA LYS A 3 -2.04 -6.70 -14.86
C LYS A 3 -0.59 -6.31 -14.59
N THR A 4 -0.20 -5.09 -14.92
CA THR A 4 1.19 -4.62 -14.83
C THR A 4 1.34 -3.71 -13.62
N TRP A 5 1.88 -4.25 -12.55
CA TRP A 5 2.21 -3.51 -11.34
C TRP A 5 3.57 -4.00 -10.81
N LYS A 6 4.25 -3.16 -10.03
CA LYS A 6 5.57 -3.46 -9.45
C LYS A 6 5.62 -3.04 -8.00
N GLY A 7 6.22 -3.88 -7.18
CA GLY A 7 6.36 -3.67 -5.74
C GLY A 7 5.05 -3.87 -4.99
N ILE A 8 5.13 -4.46 -3.79
CA ILE A 8 4.00 -4.67 -2.90
C ILE A 8 4.31 -4.09 -1.52
N VAL A 9 3.37 -3.38 -0.94
CA VAL A 9 3.37 -2.96 0.46
C VAL A 9 2.23 -3.70 1.15
N ILE A 10 2.55 -4.32 2.27
CA ILE A 10 1.58 -4.97 3.14
C ILE A 10 1.45 -4.10 4.37
N VAL A 11 0.28 -3.48 4.53
CA VAL A 11 -0.05 -2.66 5.69
C VAL A 11 -0.86 -3.51 6.66
N ASN A 12 -0.26 -3.85 7.80
CA ASN A 12 -0.94 -4.59 8.87
C ASN A 12 -1.76 -3.66 9.77
N ASP A 13 -1.16 -2.56 10.23
CA ASP A 13 -1.83 -1.51 10.98
C ASP A 13 -1.52 -0.13 10.36
N PRO A 14 -2.50 0.55 9.77
CA PRO A 14 -2.31 1.86 9.18
C PRO A 14 -2.11 2.99 10.21
N ASN A 15 -2.53 2.82 11.47
CA ASN A 15 -2.41 3.86 12.50
C ASN A 15 -0.99 3.96 13.06
N GLU A 16 -0.30 2.83 13.18
CA GLU A 16 1.07 2.77 13.69
C GLU A 16 2.13 2.85 12.58
N SER A 17 1.78 2.51 11.33
CA SER A 17 2.74 2.53 10.23
C SER A 17 2.99 3.92 9.65
N GLU A 18 4.23 4.41 9.77
CA GLU A 18 4.67 5.65 9.11
C GLU A 18 4.56 5.56 7.58
N ILE A 19 4.85 4.38 7.02
CA ILE A 19 4.75 4.13 5.57
C ILE A 19 3.28 4.23 5.12
N ALA A 20 2.34 3.71 5.91
CA ALA A 20 0.93 3.83 5.61
C ALA A 20 0.47 5.30 5.64
N LYS A 21 0.91 6.08 6.62
CA LYS A 21 0.62 7.53 6.70
C LYS A 21 1.20 8.30 5.53
N LEU A 22 2.45 8.02 5.15
CA LEU A 22 3.11 8.65 4.00
C LEU A 22 2.39 8.36 2.69
N LEU A 23 1.88 7.13 2.54
CA LEU A 23 1.14 6.69 1.34
C LEU A 23 -0.36 7.02 1.40
N GLY A 24 -0.86 7.60 2.49
CA GLY A 24 -2.28 7.90 2.69
C GLY A 24 -3.16 6.64 2.82
N ILE A 25 -2.58 5.50 3.20
CA ILE A 25 -3.30 4.23 3.37
C ILE A 25 -3.98 4.22 4.74
N THR A 26 -5.30 4.19 4.76
CA THR A 26 -6.12 4.20 5.98
C THR A 26 -6.70 2.83 6.33
N ALA A 27 -6.59 1.85 5.44
CA ALA A 27 -7.09 0.50 5.65
C ALA A 27 -5.94 -0.52 5.60
N PRO A 28 -5.99 -1.57 6.43
CA PRO A 28 -5.03 -2.65 6.33
C PRO A 28 -5.27 -3.44 5.03
N GLY A 29 -4.19 -3.87 4.40
CA GLY A 29 -4.28 -4.54 3.11
C GLY A 29 -2.97 -4.62 2.34
N ARG A 30 -3.07 -5.13 1.11
CA ARG A 30 -1.95 -5.25 0.19
C ARG A 30 -2.12 -4.23 -0.92
N TYR A 31 -1.11 -3.38 -1.08
CA TYR A 31 -1.12 -2.27 -2.01
C TYR A 31 0.05 -2.41 -2.98
N ALA A 32 -0.19 -2.15 -4.26
CA ALA A 32 0.87 -2.05 -5.24
C ALA A 32 1.51 -0.67 -5.17
N ILE A 33 2.85 -0.61 -5.15
CA ILE A 33 3.59 0.67 -5.09
C ILE A 33 3.46 1.40 -6.43
N TRP A 34 3.50 0.64 -7.52
CA TRP A 34 3.44 1.20 -8.85
C TRP A 34 2.51 0.36 -9.72
N VAL A 35 1.70 1.06 -10.50
CA VAL A 35 0.65 0.49 -11.34
C VAL A 35 0.74 1.19 -12.71
N LYS A 36 0.82 0.41 -13.79
CA LYS A 36 0.83 0.94 -15.18
C LYS A 36 -0.58 1.03 -15.76
#